data_AF-A0A6I1R1V5-F1
#
_entry.id   AF-A0A6I1R1V5-F1
#
_cell.length_a   1.000
_cell.length_b   1.000
_cell.length_c   1.000
_cell.angle_alpha   90.00
_cell.angle_beta   90.00
_cell.angle_gamma   90.00
#
_symmetry.space_group_name_H-M   'P 1'
#
loop_
_entity.id
_entity.type
_entity.pdbx_description
1 polymer ?
#
loop_
_entity_poly.entity_id
_entity_poly.type
_entity_poly.pdbx_seq_one_letter_code
_entity_poly.pdbx_strand_id
1 'polypeptide(L)'
;MVIRELKDGRSYVSLQEDHAELSAQFAAHWGNQRFSQLRPYKTMVFATTYHDSGYREFEGNPPINAEKGRPYAHRENIPSFEAIELKAYAKNVDWLCSHDPYAGLIVSMHRTGLWHNRYNVFTQPAGNVRERSQEVQHAKKNLEAKQEEYKKSLAAGNPDFENELSYNYRALQIFDLLSLYFCCDGYASEKEFKEYTIAPIRIAYDSNEEAELKITPNGPGSVKMTPYPFDNSPLQFSVRTRLITPAKGQSAEAGLEAYQKAPRQLLTFEITA
;
A
#
# COMPACT_ATOMS: atom_id res chain seq x y z
N MET A 1 5.05 4.78 -8.85
CA MET A 1 6.10 3.78 -8.59
C MET A 1 6.56 3.84 -7.15
N VAL A 2 6.80 2.70 -6.50
CA VAL A 2 7.47 2.66 -5.18
C VAL A 2 8.97 2.60 -5.42
N ILE A 3 9.70 3.59 -4.92
CA ILE A 3 11.12 3.78 -5.25
C ILE A 3 11.94 3.87 -3.98
N ARG A 4 13.01 3.09 -3.94
CA ARG A 4 14.08 3.18 -2.94
C ARG A 4 15.37 3.59 -3.63
N GLU A 5 15.87 4.77 -3.30
CA GLU A 5 17.15 5.27 -3.79
C GLU A 5 18.31 4.65 -2.99
N LEU A 6 19.39 4.29 -3.69
CA LEU A 6 20.61 3.70 -3.11
C LEU A 6 21.73 4.76 -3.06
N LYS A 7 22.71 4.57 -2.18
CA LYS A 7 23.82 5.52 -1.99
C LYS A 7 24.75 5.55 -3.21
N ASP A 8 24.85 4.43 -3.92
CA ASP A 8 25.60 4.34 -5.18
C ASP A 8 24.91 5.00 -6.39
N GLY A 9 23.76 5.65 -6.17
CA GLY A 9 23.01 6.38 -7.18
C GLY A 9 22.02 5.52 -7.97
N ARG A 10 21.99 4.20 -7.77
CA ARG A 10 20.96 3.32 -8.33
C ARG A 10 19.64 3.44 -7.57
N SER A 11 18.60 2.77 -8.04
CA SER A 11 17.32 2.70 -7.34
C SER A 11 16.63 1.35 -7.55
N TYR A 12 16.04 0.83 -6.49
CA TYR A 12 15.01 -0.20 -6.61
C TYR A 12 13.69 0.47 -6.96
N VAL A 13 13.01 -0.03 -7.98
CA VAL A 13 11.74 0.47 -8.47
C VAL A 13 10.76 -0.68 -8.58
N SER A 14 9.73 -0.65 -7.75
CA SER A 14 8.61 -1.58 -7.77
C SER A 14 7.38 -0.89 -8.38
N LEU A 15 6.58 -1.68 -9.09
CA LEU A 15 5.25 -1.25 -9.51
C LEU A 15 4.36 -0.99 -8.28
N GLN A 16 3.30 -0.21 -8.44
CA GLN A 16 2.23 -0.14 -7.46
C GLN A 16 1.58 -1.53 -7.29
N GLU A 17 1.40 -2.28 -8.38
CA GLU A 17 0.92 -3.66 -8.28
C GLU A 17 1.91 -4.59 -7.56
N ASP A 18 3.21 -4.33 -7.60
CA ASP A 18 4.20 -5.14 -6.88
C ASP A 18 4.16 -4.88 -5.37
N HIS A 19 3.96 -3.62 -4.93
CA HIS A 19 3.75 -3.36 -3.50
C HIS A 19 2.39 -3.92 -3.06
N ALA A 20 1.35 -3.83 -3.89
CA ALA A 20 0.04 -4.36 -3.56
C ALA A 20 0.04 -5.88 -3.43
N GLU A 21 0.79 -6.57 -4.29
CA GLU A 21 1.01 -8.01 -4.16
C GLU A 21 1.77 -8.35 -2.87
N LEU A 22 2.75 -7.54 -2.48
CA LEU A 22 3.40 -7.73 -1.17
C LEU A 22 2.41 -7.52 -0.01
N SER A 23 1.57 -6.48 -0.07
CA SER A 23 0.49 -6.27 0.90
C SER A 23 -0.42 -7.50 1.01
N ALA A 24 -0.72 -8.14 -0.12
CA ALA A 24 -1.56 -9.33 -0.15
C ALA A 24 -0.90 -10.56 0.48
N GLN A 25 0.43 -10.71 0.38
CA GLN A 25 1.13 -11.76 1.12
C GLN A 25 0.97 -11.59 2.63
N PHE A 26 1.04 -10.35 3.14
CA PHE A 26 0.74 -10.09 4.57
C PHE A 26 -0.71 -10.42 4.91
N ALA A 27 -1.66 -10.01 4.07
CA ALA A 27 -3.08 -10.31 4.26
C ALA A 27 -3.35 -11.82 4.31
N ALA A 28 -2.72 -12.59 3.43
CA ALA A 28 -2.88 -14.04 3.34
C ALA A 28 -2.43 -14.79 4.61
N HIS A 29 -1.43 -14.25 5.31
CA HIS A 29 -0.90 -14.81 6.55
C HIS A 29 -1.44 -14.14 7.82
N TRP A 30 -2.33 -13.14 7.70
CA TRP A 30 -2.78 -12.36 8.84
C TRP A 30 -3.74 -13.14 9.74
N GLY A 31 -3.42 -13.16 11.04
CA GLY A 31 -4.23 -13.81 12.08
C GLY A 31 -3.49 -14.97 12.74
N ASN A 32 -3.74 -15.16 14.03
CA ASN A 32 -3.24 -16.27 14.84
C ASN A 32 -4.10 -16.42 16.11
N GLN A 33 -3.56 -17.01 17.19
CA GLN A 33 -4.31 -17.14 18.46
C GLN A 33 -4.68 -15.78 19.09
N ARG A 34 -3.89 -14.74 18.83
CA ARG A 34 -4.11 -13.39 19.34
C ARG A 34 -4.86 -12.53 18.33
N PHE A 35 -4.45 -12.55 17.06
CA PHE A 35 -5.02 -11.71 16.00
C PHE A 35 -6.15 -12.43 15.26
N SER A 36 -7.28 -11.75 15.01
CA SER A 36 -8.31 -12.33 14.16
C SER A 36 -7.81 -12.58 12.74
N GLN A 37 -8.15 -13.75 12.19
CA GLN A 37 -8.06 -13.98 10.74
C GLN A 37 -9.02 -13.05 10.01
N LEU A 38 -8.63 -12.63 8.80
CA LEU A 38 -9.44 -11.73 7.98
C LEU A 38 -10.81 -12.34 7.66
N ARG A 39 -11.88 -11.55 7.80
CA ARG A 39 -13.24 -11.93 7.41
C ARG A 39 -13.92 -10.83 6.57
N PRO A 40 -14.46 -11.17 5.38
CA PRO A 40 -14.28 -12.43 4.66
C PRO A 40 -12.85 -12.55 4.11
N TYR A 41 -12.18 -13.69 4.37
CA TYR A 41 -10.77 -13.89 4.01
C TYR A 41 -10.49 -13.65 2.52
N LYS A 42 -11.22 -14.33 1.63
CA LYS A 42 -11.00 -14.24 0.16
C LYS A 42 -11.19 -12.81 -0.35
N THR A 43 -12.24 -12.13 0.10
CA THR A 43 -12.54 -10.75 -0.24
C THR A 43 -11.45 -9.79 0.21
N MET A 44 -10.94 -9.94 1.43
CA MET A 44 -9.89 -9.06 1.95
C MET A 44 -8.54 -9.29 1.29
N VAL A 45 -8.17 -10.54 1.00
CA VAL A 45 -6.99 -10.83 0.19
C VAL A 45 -7.15 -10.23 -1.21
N PHE A 46 -8.30 -10.43 -1.87
CA PHE A 46 -8.59 -9.85 -3.19
C PHE A 46 -8.53 -8.31 -3.20
N ALA A 47 -9.17 -7.66 -2.22
CA ALA A 47 -9.10 -6.20 -2.06
C ALA A 47 -7.66 -5.72 -1.89
N THR A 48 -6.86 -6.44 -1.10
CA THR A 48 -5.46 -6.10 -0.85
C THR A 48 -4.58 -6.31 -2.08
N THR A 49 -4.75 -7.39 -2.84
CA THR A 49 -3.99 -7.65 -4.07
C THR A 49 -4.16 -6.54 -5.10
N TYR A 50 -5.37 -5.98 -5.21
CA TYR A 50 -5.73 -5.08 -6.30
C TYR A 50 -5.98 -3.62 -5.85
N HIS A 51 -5.65 -3.24 -4.60
CA HIS A 51 -5.99 -1.90 -4.08
C HIS A 51 -5.39 -0.76 -4.91
N ASP A 52 -4.19 -0.97 -5.47
CA ASP A 52 -3.50 0.00 -6.35
C ASP A 52 -3.35 -0.49 -7.80
N SER A 53 -4.27 -1.33 -8.30
CA SER A 53 -4.25 -1.77 -9.70
C SER A 53 -4.73 -0.73 -10.73
N GLY A 54 -5.13 0.46 -10.30
CA GLY A 54 -5.51 1.56 -11.21
C GLY A 54 -4.36 2.02 -12.12
N TYR A 55 -3.11 1.77 -11.72
CA TYR A 55 -1.92 2.27 -12.40
C TYR A 55 -1.51 1.43 -13.62
N ARG A 56 -2.07 0.24 -13.80
CA ARG A 56 -1.62 -0.77 -14.78
C ARG A 56 -1.40 -0.24 -16.20
N GLU A 57 -2.23 0.69 -16.64
CA GLU A 57 -2.17 1.28 -17.99
C GLU A 57 -0.89 2.07 -18.26
N PHE A 58 -0.21 2.56 -17.21
CA PHE A 58 1.00 3.37 -17.35
C PHE A 58 2.19 2.86 -16.53
N GLU A 59 2.06 1.82 -15.70
CA GLU A 59 3.23 1.20 -15.06
C GLU A 59 4.20 0.54 -16.07
N GLY A 60 3.66 0.13 -17.22
CA GLY A 60 4.43 -0.32 -18.37
C GLY A 60 5.17 0.80 -19.11
N ASN A 61 4.71 2.05 -19.00
CA ASN A 61 5.31 3.24 -19.61
C ASN A 61 5.14 4.46 -18.66
N PRO A 62 5.85 4.47 -17.51
CA PRO A 62 5.56 5.43 -16.46
C PRO A 62 6.07 6.83 -16.85
N PRO A 63 5.42 7.91 -16.36
CA PRO A 63 5.97 9.24 -16.51
C PRO A 63 7.36 9.29 -15.86
N ILE A 64 8.31 9.87 -16.59
CA ILE A 64 9.72 9.95 -16.18
C ILE A 64 10.03 11.33 -15.62
N ASN A 65 10.67 11.34 -14.46
CA ASN A 65 11.30 12.54 -13.92
C ASN A 65 12.67 12.70 -14.59
N ALA A 66 12.76 13.57 -15.60
CA ALA A 66 13.99 13.78 -16.38
C ALA A 66 15.17 14.29 -15.54
N GLU A 67 14.90 15.14 -14.54
CA GLU A 67 15.91 15.63 -13.60
C GLU A 67 16.57 14.46 -12.84
N LYS A 68 15.74 13.51 -12.37
CA LYS A 68 16.21 12.33 -11.64
C LYS A 68 16.59 11.15 -12.54
N GLY A 69 16.29 11.20 -13.83
CA GLY A 69 16.60 10.15 -14.80
C GLY A 69 15.88 8.82 -14.57
N ARG A 70 14.74 8.83 -13.86
CA ARG A 70 13.98 7.64 -13.46
C ARG A 70 12.47 7.93 -13.41
N PRO A 71 11.59 6.92 -13.34
CA PRO A 71 10.16 7.15 -13.13
C PRO A 71 9.87 8.03 -11.91
N TYR A 72 8.76 8.76 -11.94
CA TYR A 72 8.28 9.47 -10.75
C TYR A 72 7.94 8.49 -9.61
N ALA A 73 8.36 8.82 -8.40
CA ALA A 73 7.99 8.09 -7.20
C ALA A 73 6.56 8.45 -6.76
N HIS A 74 5.88 7.54 -6.05
CA HIS A 74 4.47 7.68 -5.63
C HIS A 74 4.19 8.90 -4.73
N ARG A 75 5.23 9.54 -4.17
CA ARG A 75 5.11 10.77 -3.36
C ARG A 75 5.55 12.04 -4.09
N GLU A 76 6.00 11.91 -5.34
CA GLU A 76 6.41 13.05 -6.16
C GLU A 76 5.21 13.63 -6.90
N ASN A 77 5.22 14.95 -7.09
CA ASN A 77 4.21 15.60 -7.91
C ASN A 77 4.52 15.36 -9.39
N ILE A 78 3.62 14.69 -10.10
CA ILE A 78 3.76 14.44 -11.53
C ILE A 78 3.07 15.57 -12.30
N PRO A 79 3.80 16.35 -13.12
CA PRO A 79 3.22 17.47 -13.86
C PRO A 79 2.05 17.02 -14.74
N SER A 80 0.92 17.74 -14.66
CA SER A 80 -0.27 17.54 -15.50
C SER A 80 -0.85 16.12 -15.49
N PHE A 81 -0.61 15.35 -14.42
CA PHE A 81 -1.00 13.93 -14.36
C PHE A 81 -2.22 13.66 -13.46
N GLU A 82 -2.64 14.62 -12.65
CA GLU A 82 -3.67 14.41 -11.62
C GLU A 82 -5.00 13.90 -12.20
N ALA A 83 -5.45 14.43 -13.33
CA ALA A 83 -6.67 13.98 -13.99
C ALA A 83 -6.59 12.51 -14.45
N ILE A 84 -5.41 12.08 -14.91
CA ILE A 84 -5.15 10.67 -15.30
C ILE A 84 -5.20 9.78 -14.07
N GLU A 85 -4.56 10.22 -12.98
CA GLU A 85 -4.53 9.50 -11.71
C GLU A 85 -5.93 9.32 -11.11
N LEU A 86 -6.72 10.40 -11.05
CA LEU A 86 -8.10 10.37 -10.56
C LEU A 86 -8.98 9.42 -11.37
N LYS A 87 -8.84 9.41 -12.70
CA LYS A 87 -9.58 8.49 -13.58
C LYS A 87 -9.15 7.04 -13.36
N ALA A 88 -7.86 6.79 -13.20
CA ALA A 88 -7.31 5.47 -12.90
C ALA A 88 -7.85 4.90 -11.59
N TYR A 89 -7.90 5.71 -10.53
CA TYR A 89 -8.49 5.30 -9.25
C TYR A 89 -9.96 4.96 -9.36
N ALA A 90 -10.76 5.81 -10.00
CA ALA A 90 -12.18 5.57 -10.19
C ALA A 90 -12.43 4.27 -10.96
N LYS A 91 -11.67 4.04 -12.04
CA LYS A 91 -11.75 2.81 -12.83
C LYS A 91 -11.38 1.56 -12.02
N ASN A 92 -10.37 1.63 -11.15
CA ASN A 92 -9.99 0.49 -10.30
C ASN A 92 -11.11 0.14 -9.33
N VAL A 93 -11.69 1.15 -8.67
CA VAL A 93 -12.83 0.97 -7.76
C VAL A 93 -14.03 0.37 -8.50
N ASP A 94 -14.38 0.90 -9.67
CA ASP A 94 -15.50 0.38 -10.47
C ASP A 94 -15.25 -1.09 -10.89
N TRP A 95 -14.03 -1.42 -11.30
CA TRP A 95 -13.65 -2.80 -11.64
C TRP A 95 -13.77 -3.72 -10.43
N LEU A 96 -13.23 -3.34 -9.28
CA LEU A 96 -13.36 -4.11 -8.04
C LEU A 96 -14.83 -4.30 -7.63
N CYS A 97 -15.63 -3.24 -7.64
CA CYS A 97 -17.06 -3.33 -7.32
C CYS A 97 -17.82 -4.31 -8.23
N SER A 98 -17.43 -4.42 -9.51
CA SER A 98 -18.05 -5.36 -10.44
C SER A 98 -17.70 -6.82 -10.19
N HIS A 99 -16.65 -7.12 -9.42
CA HIS A 99 -16.21 -8.48 -9.08
C HIS A 99 -16.54 -8.84 -7.63
N ASP A 100 -16.33 -7.91 -6.70
CA ASP A 100 -16.62 -8.02 -5.28
C ASP A 100 -16.99 -6.62 -4.74
N PRO A 101 -18.28 -6.33 -4.51
CA PRO A 101 -18.74 -5.03 -4.02
C PRO A 101 -18.12 -4.61 -2.68
N TYR A 102 -17.84 -5.56 -1.79
CA TYR A 102 -17.23 -5.26 -0.49
C TYR A 102 -15.75 -4.92 -0.64
N ALA A 103 -15.02 -5.66 -1.48
CA ALA A 103 -13.64 -5.30 -1.83
C ALA A 103 -13.56 -3.91 -2.48
N GLY A 104 -14.48 -3.62 -3.40
CA GLY A 104 -14.58 -2.30 -4.03
C GLY A 104 -14.84 -1.17 -3.03
N LEU A 105 -15.72 -1.40 -2.03
CA LEU A 105 -15.94 -0.46 -0.93
C LEU A 105 -14.66 -0.23 -0.10
N ILE A 106 -13.97 -1.30 0.31
CA ILE A 106 -12.72 -1.23 1.08
C ILE A 106 -11.64 -0.45 0.34
N VAL A 107 -11.45 -0.71 -0.95
CA VAL A 107 -10.43 -0.01 -1.77
C VAL A 107 -10.83 1.44 -2.04
N SER A 108 -12.13 1.71 -2.24
CA SER A 108 -12.64 3.08 -2.32
C SER A 108 -12.33 3.87 -1.04
N MET A 109 -12.59 3.27 0.12
CA MET A 109 -12.27 3.86 1.43
C MET A 109 -10.77 4.05 1.63
N HIS A 110 -9.93 3.09 1.20
CA HIS A 110 -8.48 3.24 1.22
C HIS A 110 -8.03 4.47 0.42
N ARG A 111 -8.56 4.66 -0.79
CA ARG A 111 -8.22 5.80 -1.65
C ARG A 111 -8.59 7.14 -1.02
N THR A 112 -9.83 7.27 -0.53
CA THR A 112 -10.27 8.50 0.13
C THR A 112 -9.56 8.73 1.47
N GLY A 113 -9.24 7.64 2.17
CA GLY A 113 -8.38 7.61 3.35
C GLY A 113 -7.01 8.22 3.07
N LEU A 114 -6.31 7.81 2.00
CA LEU A 114 -4.99 8.39 1.64
C LEU A 114 -5.05 9.92 1.39
N TRP A 115 -6.17 10.45 0.94
CA TRP A 115 -6.37 11.91 0.81
C TRP A 115 -6.74 12.60 2.13
N HIS A 116 -7.13 11.83 3.14
CA HIS A 116 -7.57 12.29 4.45
C HIS A 116 -6.77 11.65 5.59
N ASN A 117 -5.46 11.48 5.40
CA ASN A 117 -4.56 10.92 6.40
C ASN A 117 -5.05 9.61 7.04
N ARG A 118 -5.52 8.70 6.19
CA ARG A 118 -6.15 7.42 6.54
C ARG A 118 -7.30 7.57 7.55
N TYR A 119 -8.04 8.67 7.54
CA TYR A 119 -9.06 9.00 8.52
C TYR A 119 -8.53 9.05 9.96
N ASN A 120 -7.24 9.33 10.13
CA ASN A 120 -6.56 9.41 11.43
C ASN A 120 -6.69 8.13 12.28
N VAL A 121 -6.81 6.96 11.63
CA VAL A 121 -6.87 5.67 12.36
C VAL A 121 -5.55 5.29 13.01
N PHE A 122 -4.45 5.95 12.64
CA PHE A 122 -3.13 5.77 13.23
C PHE A 122 -2.58 7.08 13.78
N THR A 123 -1.92 6.99 14.94
CA THR A 123 -1.05 8.02 15.50
C THR A 123 0.40 7.83 15.07
N GLN A 124 0.80 6.60 14.73
CA GLN A 124 2.12 6.25 14.20
C GLN A 124 1.98 5.29 13.02
N PRO A 125 2.66 5.52 11.88
CA PRO A 125 3.49 6.69 11.57
C PRO A 125 2.68 7.99 11.56
N ALA A 126 3.36 9.12 11.77
CA ALA A 126 2.71 10.43 11.66
C ALA A 126 2.18 10.65 10.24
N GLY A 127 1.01 11.27 10.17
CA GLY A 127 0.38 11.61 8.91
C GLY A 127 1.11 12.70 8.12
N ASN A 128 1.12 12.57 6.80
CA ASN A 128 1.55 13.66 5.92
C ASN A 128 0.32 14.47 5.50
N VAL A 129 0.07 15.58 6.19
CA VAL A 129 -0.98 16.53 5.80
C VAL A 129 -0.47 17.30 4.58
N ARG A 130 -1.10 17.06 3.42
CA ARG A 130 -0.85 17.82 2.19
C ARG A 130 -2.16 18.46 1.76
N GLU A 131 -2.11 19.76 1.45
CA GLU A 131 -3.22 20.44 0.81
C GLU A 131 -3.53 19.78 -0.54
N ARG A 132 -4.81 19.47 -0.76
CA ARG A 132 -5.28 18.76 -1.96
C ARG A 132 -5.97 19.76 -2.89
N SER A 133 -5.78 19.59 -4.20
CA SER A 133 -6.46 20.38 -5.22
C SER A 133 -7.99 20.28 -5.11
N GLN A 134 -8.71 21.21 -5.73
CA GLN A 134 -10.17 21.20 -5.73
C GLN A 134 -10.71 19.95 -6.44
N GLU A 135 -10.02 19.47 -7.47
CA GLU A 135 -10.32 18.28 -8.24
C GLU A 135 -10.26 17.03 -7.36
N VAL A 136 -9.21 16.88 -6.55
CA VAL A 136 -9.08 15.78 -5.58
C VAL A 136 -10.18 15.87 -4.50
N GLN A 137 -10.48 17.07 -4.02
CA GLN A 137 -11.56 17.26 -3.03
C GLN A 137 -12.92 16.87 -3.61
N HIS A 138 -13.21 17.22 -4.86
CA HIS A 138 -14.44 16.84 -5.56
C HIS A 138 -14.51 15.32 -5.79
N ALA A 139 -13.43 14.71 -6.27
CA ALA A 139 -13.35 13.26 -6.46
C ALA A 139 -13.55 12.50 -5.14
N LYS A 140 -12.94 12.96 -4.04
CA LYS A 140 -13.14 12.42 -2.69
C LYS A 140 -14.62 12.45 -2.30
N LYS A 141 -15.26 13.62 -2.43
CA LYS A 141 -16.68 13.78 -2.07
C LYS A 141 -17.59 12.82 -2.87
N ASN A 142 -17.33 12.67 -4.16
CA ASN A 142 -18.09 11.76 -5.01
C ASN A 142 -17.89 10.29 -4.64
N LEU A 143 -16.66 9.88 -4.32
CA LEU A 143 -16.39 8.52 -3.84
C LEU A 143 -17.04 8.26 -2.49
N GLU A 144 -16.94 9.19 -1.53
CA GLU A 144 -17.58 9.04 -0.21
C GLU A 144 -19.11 8.95 -0.32
N ALA A 145 -19.75 9.71 -1.21
CA ALA A 145 -21.19 9.57 -1.47
C ALA A 145 -21.56 8.17 -1.97
N LYS A 146 -20.79 7.62 -2.94
CA LYS A 146 -20.97 6.24 -3.43
C LYS A 146 -20.69 5.20 -2.33
N GLN A 147 -19.70 5.44 -1.46
CA GLN A 147 -19.40 4.55 -0.34
C GLN A 147 -20.60 4.45 0.60
N GLU A 148 -21.27 5.56 0.92
CA GLU A 148 -22.47 5.54 1.77
C GLU A 148 -23.65 4.77 1.13
N GLU A 149 -23.81 4.83 -0.19
CA GLU A 149 -24.79 4.01 -0.90
C GLU A 149 -24.44 2.51 -0.83
N TYR A 150 -23.18 2.15 -1.06
CA TYR A 150 -22.71 0.77 -0.95
C TYR A 150 -22.81 0.23 0.48
N LYS A 151 -22.45 1.01 1.50
CA LYS A 151 -22.60 0.63 2.91
C LYS A 151 -24.05 0.28 3.24
N LYS A 152 -25.01 1.12 2.83
CA LYS A 152 -26.45 0.84 3.05
C LYS A 152 -26.89 -0.47 2.39
N SER A 153 -26.44 -0.71 1.17
CA SER A 153 -26.76 -1.95 0.43
C SER A 153 -26.12 -3.19 1.07
N LEU A 154 -24.83 -3.11 1.43
CA LEU A 154 -24.05 -4.23 1.94
C LEU A 154 -24.31 -4.54 3.42
N ALA A 155 -24.67 -3.54 4.21
CA ALA A 155 -25.02 -3.77 5.61
C ALA A 155 -26.23 -4.70 5.72
N ALA A 156 -27.22 -4.57 4.84
CA ALA A 156 -28.41 -5.45 4.79
C ALA A 156 -29.08 -5.70 6.17
N GLY A 157 -29.00 -4.73 7.09
CA GLY A 157 -29.52 -4.86 8.47
C GLY A 157 -28.59 -5.56 9.47
N ASN A 158 -27.36 -5.92 9.09
CA ASN A 158 -26.33 -6.45 9.98
C ASN A 158 -25.80 -5.32 10.89
N PRO A 159 -26.04 -5.37 12.22
CA PRO A 159 -25.58 -4.34 13.15
C PRO A 159 -24.04 -4.29 13.29
N ASP A 160 -23.35 -5.39 13.00
CA ASP A 160 -21.89 -5.48 13.15
C ASP A 160 -21.12 -4.99 11.91
N PHE A 161 -21.82 -4.72 10.80
CA PHE A 161 -21.21 -4.38 9.52
C PHE A 161 -20.23 -3.21 9.60
N GLU A 162 -20.59 -2.12 10.27
CA GLU A 162 -19.71 -0.94 10.38
C GLU A 162 -18.46 -1.25 11.22
N ASN A 163 -18.58 -2.07 12.26
CA ASN A 163 -17.43 -2.51 13.05
C ASN A 163 -16.48 -3.39 12.22
N GLU A 164 -17.02 -4.33 11.45
CA GLU A 164 -16.23 -5.18 10.55
C GLU A 164 -15.58 -4.39 9.42
N LEU A 165 -16.31 -3.46 8.81
CA LEU A 165 -15.82 -2.56 7.79
C LEU A 165 -14.66 -1.70 8.32
N SER A 166 -14.81 -1.16 9.53
CA SER A 166 -13.77 -0.38 10.20
C SER A 166 -12.51 -1.22 10.46
N TYR A 167 -12.66 -2.46 10.95
CA TYR A 167 -11.52 -3.37 11.13
C TYR A 167 -10.83 -3.67 9.80
N ASN A 168 -11.61 -4.06 8.78
CA ASN A 168 -11.09 -4.43 7.46
C ASN A 168 -10.38 -3.28 6.77
N TYR A 169 -10.94 -2.08 6.84
CA TYR A 169 -10.27 -0.86 6.36
C TYR A 169 -8.92 -0.67 7.04
N ARG A 170 -8.88 -0.74 8.39
CA ARG A 170 -7.64 -0.60 9.18
C ARG A 170 -6.62 -1.68 8.82
N ALA A 171 -7.05 -2.94 8.65
CA ALA A 171 -6.19 -4.05 8.25
C ALA A 171 -5.50 -3.78 6.91
N LEU A 172 -6.26 -3.37 5.88
CA LEU A 172 -5.68 -2.98 4.58
C LEU A 172 -4.67 -1.83 4.74
N GLN A 173 -4.94 -0.85 5.60
CA GLN A 173 -4.01 0.25 5.83
C GLN A 173 -2.68 -0.24 6.46
N ILE A 174 -2.72 -1.25 7.33
CA ILE A 174 -1.53 -1.88 7.91
C ILE A 174 -0.73 -2.55 6.80
N PHE A 175 -1.38 -3.35 5.95
CA PHE A 175 -0.69 -4.08 4.87
C PHE A 175 0.00 -3.14 3.89
N ASP A 176 -0.68 -2.07 3.49
CA ASP A 176 -0.11 -1.01 2.67
C ASP A 176 1.11 -0.36 3.34
N LEU A 177 1.02 0.04 4.62
CA LEU A 177 2.17 0.60 5.35
C LEU A 177 3.34 -0.38 5.48
N LEU A 178 3.07 -1.66 5.75
CA LEU A 178 4.10 -2.70 5.79
C LEU A 178 4.79 -2.85 4.43
N SER A 179 4.03 -2.88 3.34
CA SER A 179 4.61 -2.99 2.00
C SER A 179 5.52 -1.80 1.69
N LEU A 180 5.12 -0.57 2.04
CA LEU A 180 5.90 0.64 1.85
C LEU A 180 7.17 0.64 2.72
N TYR A 181 7.07 0.13 3.95
CA TYR A 181 8.24 -0.10 4.82
C TYR A 181 9.27 -1.00 4.12
N PHE A 182 8.88 -2.18 3.64
CA PHE A 182 9.82 -3.11 3.01
C PHE A 182 10.28 -2.66 1.61
N CYS A 183 9.46 -1.93 0.87
CA CYS A 183 9.80 -1.47 -0.47
C CYS A 183 10.72 -0.24 -0.45
N CYS A 184 10.52 0.71 0.47
CA CYS A 184 11.30 1.96 0.45
C CYS A 184 11.58 2.62 1.81
N ASP A 185 10.65 2.64 2.74
CA ASP A 185 10.76 3.54 3.91
C ASP A 185 11.55 2.93 5.07
N GLY A 186 11.64 1.62 5.13
CA GLY A 186 12.09 0.86 6.29
C GLY A 186 13.59 0.73 6.47
N TYR A 187 14.40 1.53 5.78
CA TYR A 187 15.85 1.32 5.71
C TYR A 187 16.64 2.44 6.39
N ALA A 188 17.58 2.06 7.26
CA ALA A 188 18.60 2.95 7.82
C ALA A 188 19.81 3.06 6.88
N SER A 189 20.10 1.98 6.13
CA SER A 189 21.17 1.91 5.14
C SER A 189 20.78 0.98 3.98
N GLU A 190 21.70 0.70 3.05
CA GLU A 190 21.41 -0.19 1.92
C GLU A 190 21.09 -1.63 2.34
N LYS A 191 21.60 -2.07 3.49
CA LYS A 191 21.47 -3.45 3.97
C LYS A 191 20.80 -3.59 5.33
N GLU A 192 20.45 -2.48 5.97
CA GLU A 192 19.91 -2.47 7.33
C GLU A 192 18.53 -1.84 7.36
N PHE A 193 17.59 -2.58 7.94
CA PHE A 193 16.29 -2.07 8.31
C PHE A 193 16.41 -1.09 9.49
N LYS A 194 15.41 -0.24 9.67
CA LYS A 194 15.25 0.66 10.80
C LYS A 194 14.01 0.30 11.61
N GLU A 195 13.97 0.72 12.87
CA GLU A 195 12.78 0.54 13.69
C GLU A 195 11.58 1.29 13.12
N TYR A 196 10.38 0.71 13.30
CA TYR A 196 9.14 1.30 12.82
C TYR A 196 7.97 0.85 13.67
N THR A 197 6.98 1.73 13.83
CA THR A 197 5.80 1.46 14.65
C THR A 197 4.55 1.80 13.86
N ILE A 198 3.57 0.90 13.88
CA ILE A 198 2.20 1.16 13.44
C ILE A 198 1.31 1.10 14.67
N ALA A 199 0.63 2.20 15.00
CA ALA A 199 -0.21 2.29 16.19
C ALA A 199 -1.33 3.34 16.04
N PRO A 200 -2.50 3.11 16.65
CA PRO A 200 -2.95 1.84 17.22
C PRO A 200 -3.38 0.83 16.12
N ILE A 201 -3.15 -0.46 16.34
CA ILE A 201 -3.73 -1.54 15.52
C ILE A 201 -4.85 -2.23 16.32
N ARG A 202 -5.95 -2.58 15.66
CA ARG A 202 -6.95 -3.48 16.28
C ARG A 202 -6.51 -4.92 16.12
N ILE A 203 -6.66 -5.70 17.19
CA ILE A 203 -6.19 -7.08 17.20
C ILE A 203 -7.29 -8.04 16.73
N ALA A 204 -8.54 -7.80 17.11
CA ALA A 204 -9.68 -8.64 16.75
C ALA A 204 -10.92 -7.85 16.32
N TYR A 205 -11.79 -8.47 15.52
CA TYR A 205 -13.07 -7.87 15.10
C TYR A 205 -14.02 -7.65 16.29
N ASP A 206 -14.06 -8.64 17.19
CA ASP A 206 -15.03 -8.71 18.29
C ASP A 206 -14.48 -8.10 19.60
N SER A 207 -13.40 -7.31 19.48
CA SER A 207 -12.73 -6.63 20.58
C SER A 207 -12.31 -5.22 20.19
N ASN A 208 -12.29 -4.33 21.18
CA ASN A 208 -11.70 -2.99 21.07
C ASN A 208 -10.25 -2.96 21.58
N GLU A 209 -9.64 -4.12 21.86
CA GLU A 209 -8.21 -4.20 22.18
C GLU A 209 -7.38 -3.63 21.03
N GLU A 210 -6.54 -2.67 21.38
CA GLU A 210 -5.56 -2.08 20.49
C GLU A 210 -4.14 -2.39 20.97
N ALA A 211 -3.19 -2.45 20.03
CA ALA A 211 -1.77 -2.61 20.31
C ALA A 211 -0.92 -1.68 19.44
N GLU A 212 0.36 -1.59 19.79
CA GLU A 212 1.41 -1.04 18.94
C GLU A 212 2.09 -2.21 18.21
N LEU A 213 2.09 -2.21 16.87
CA LEU A 213 2.92 -3.11 16.09
C LEU A 213 4.32 -2.51 15.95
N LYS A 214 5.31 -3.11 16.60
CA LYS A 214 6.72 -2.69 16.52
C LYS A 214 7.48 -3.60 15.57
N ILE A 215 8.25 -2.99 14.68
CA ILE A 215 9.18 -3.65 13.76
C ILE A 215 10.59 -3.29 14.21
N THR A 216 11.42 -4.29 14.50
CA THR A 216 12.83 -4.11 14.90
C THR A 216 13.74 -4.93 13.99
N PRO A 217 14.90 -4.41 13.54
CA PRO A 217 15.86 -5.18 12.74
C PRO A 217 16.29 -6.47 13.44
N ASN A 218 16.41 -7.57 12.69
CA ASN A 218 16.82 -8.88 13.23
C ASN A 218 17.97 -9.53 12.42
N GLY A 219 18.84 -8.69 11.85
CA GLY A 219 19.91 -9.10 10.95
C GLY A 219 19.65 -8.70 9.48
N PRO A 220 20.56 -9.08 8.56
CA PRO A 220 20.44 -8.73 7.15
C PRO A 220 19.20 -9.37 6.52
N GLY A 221 18.30 -8.56 5.98
CA GLY A 221 17.09 -9.05 5.30
C GLY A 221 16.02 -9.59 6.25
N SER A 222 16.11 -9.33 7.56
CA SER A 222 15.16 -9.85 8.54
C SER A 222 14.72 -8.78 9.56
N VAL A 223 13.48 -8.89 10.01
CA VAL A 223 12.92 -8.09 11.10
C VAL A 223 12.14 -8.97 12.07
N LYS A 224 12.03 -8.50 13.31
CA LYS A 224 11.11 -9.02 14.32
C LYS A 224 9.90 -8.12 14.40
N MET A 225 8.71 -8.71 14.51
CA MET A 225 7.45 -7.98 14.74
C MET A 225 6.86 -8.32 16.10
N THR A 226 6.50 -7.30 16.87
CA THR A 226 5.91 -7.48 18.20
C THR A 226 4.71 -6.53 18.40
N PRO A 227 3.51 -7.04 18.71
CA PRO A 227 3.15 -8.46 18.74
C PRO A 227 3.14 -9.08 17.34
N TYR A 228 3.45 -10.38 17.25
CA TYR A 228 3.54 -11.08 15.96
C TYR A 228 2.13 -11.33 15.38
N PRO A 229 1.81 -10.84 14.18
CA PRO A 229 0.43 -10.88 13.68
C PRO A 229 0.12 -12.04 12.74
N PHE A 230 1.13 -12.82 12.33
CA PHE A 230 0.98 -13.85 11.31
C PHE A 230 0.76 -15.24 11.90
N ASP A 231 0.28 -16.14 11.05
CA ASP A 231 -0.12 -17.52 11.39
C ASP A 231 1.06 -18.49 11.64
N ASN A 232 2.22 -18.22 11.04
CA ASN A 232 3.44 -19.02 11.17
C ASN A 232 4.64 -18.12 11.45
N SER A 233 5.67 -18.61 12.16
CA SER A 233 6.95 -17.90 12.34
C SER A 233 8.11 -18.88 12.24
N PRO A 234 9.17 -18.60 11.46
CA PRO A 234 9.35 -17.43 10.61
C PRO A 234 8.50 -17.50 9.33
N LEU A 235 8.22 -16.33 8.72
CA LEU A 235 7.67 -16.24 7.37
C LEU A 235 8.61 -15.45 6.47
N GLN A 236 8.74 -15.90 5.22
CA GLN A 236 9.47 -15.20 4.19
C GLN A 236 8.49 -14.58 3.20
N PHE A 237 8.74 -13.32 2.86
CA PHE A 237 7.96 -12.52 1.93
C PHE A 237 8.88 -12.00 0.83
N SER A 238 8.29 -11.62 -0.30
CA SER A 238 9.08 -11.08 -1.40
C SER A 238 8.35 -10.02 -2.22
N VAL A 239 9.13 -9.15 -2.86
CA VAL A 239 8.60 -8.14 -3.79
C VAL A 239 9.45 -8.09 -5.05
N ARG A 240 8.79 -7.99 -6.20
CA ARG A 240 9.47 -7.76 -7.48
C ARG A 240 9.92 -6.31 -7.57
N THR A 241 11.12 -6.12 -8.12
CA THR A 241 11.68 -4.80 -8.32
C THR A 241 12.58 -4.77 -9.56
N ARG A 242 12.79 -3.58 -10.10
CA ARG A 242 13.83 -3.29 -11.08
C ARG A 242 14.96 -2.55 -10.39
N LEU A 243 16.20 -2.95 -10.63
CA LEU A 243 17.36 -2.18 -10.19
C LEU A 243 17.85 -1.30 -11.34
N ILE A 244 17.55 -0.01 -11.22
CA ILE A 244 17.78 0.97 -12.27
C ILE A 244 19.04 1.75 -11.94
N THR A 245 19.88 1.99 -12.94
CA THR A 245 20.84 3.09 -12.94
C THR A 245 20.18 4.30 -13.62
N PRO A 246 19.79 5.34 -12.88
CA PRO A 246 19.03 6.46 -13.44
C PRO A 246 19.84 7.25 -14.49
N ALA A 247 19.18 7.65 -15.58
CA ALA A 247 19.75 8.47 -16.64
C ALA A 247 19.72 9.98 -16.28
N LYS A 248 20.34 10.34 -15.13
CA LYS A 248 20.25 11.71 -14.57
C LYS A 248 20.74 12.76 -15.57
N GLY A 249 19.98 13.86 -15.71
CA GLY A 249 20.31 14.96 -16.62
C GLY A 249 20.18 14.62 -18.11
N GLN A 250 19.61 13.46 -18.46
CA GLN A 250 19.29 13.08 -19.83
C GLN A 250 17.80 13.30 -20.12
N SER A 251 17.34 12.89 -21.31
CA SER A 251 15.94 13.04 -21.70
C SER A 251 15.01 12.06 -20.96
N ALA A 252 13.70 12.34 -21.00
CA ALA A 252 12.69 11.43 -20.44
C ALA A 252 12.73 10.05 -21.13
N GLU A 253 13.00 10.01 -22.43
CA GLU A 253 13.12 8.79 -23.22
C GLU A 253 14.31 7.94 -22.74
N ALA A 254 15.45 8.56 -22.43
CA ALA A 254 16.61 7.85 -21.88
C ALA A 254 16.29 7.25 -20.49
N GLY A 255 15.56 7.99 -19.64
CA GLY A 255 15.10 7.47 -18.34
C GLY A 255 14.08 6.33 -18.48
N LEU A 256 13.20 6.39 -19.47
CA LEU A 256 12.26 5.31 -19.80
C LEU A 256 13.00 4.08 -20.31
N GLU A 257 13.96 4.25 -21.22
CA GLU A 257 14.78 3.16 -21.73
C GLU A 257 15.58 2.48 -20.61
N ALA A 258 16.18 3.26 -19.70
CA ALA A 258 16.84 2.75 -18.51
C ALA A 258 15.89 1.93 -17.63
N TYR A 259 14.66 2.40 -17.42
CA TYR A 259 13.61 1.66 -16.71
C TYR A 259 13.24 0.34 -17.41
N GLN A 260 13.10 0.33 -18.73
CA GLN A 260 12.72 -0.87 -19.48
C GLN A 260 13.81 -1.94 -19.50
N LYS A 261 15.05 -1.51 -19.71
CA LYS A 261 16.24 -2.38 -19.78
C LYS A 261 16.72 -2.86 -18.41
N ALA A 262 16.31 -2.20 -17.32
CA ALA A 262 16.75 -2.56 -15.98
C ALA A 262 16.44 -4.03 -15.64
N PRO A 263 17.40 -4.75 -15.02
CA PRO A 263 17.18 -6.12 -14.58
C PRO A 263 16.07 -6.17 -13.52
N ARG A 264 15.21 -7.18 -13.65
CA ARG A 264 14.15 -7.50 -12.69
C ARG A 264 14.71 -8.50 -11.69
N GLN A 265 14.41 -8.29 -10.41
CA GLN A 265 14.82 -9.19 -9.33
C GLN A 265 13.75 -9.25 -8.23
N LEU A 266 13.87 -10.25 -7.36
CA LEU A 266 13.08 -10.38 -6.15
C LEU A 266 13.92 -9.90 -4.96
N LEU A 267 13.35 -9.00 -4.16
CA LEU A 267 13.85 -8.75 -2.82
C LEU A 267 13.08 -9.64 -1.85
N THR A 268 13.79 -10.39 -1.02
CA THR A 268 13.19 -11.28 -0.01
C THR A 268 13.50 -10.78 1.38
N PHE A 269 12.55 -10.97 2.29
CA PHE A 269 12.73 -10.62 3.70
C PHE A 269 12.02 -11.61 4.60
N GLU A 270 12.62 -11.83 5.77
CA GLU A 270 12.09 -12.72 6.81
C GLU A 270 11.48 -11.91 7.95
N ILE A 271 10.32 -12.35 8.43
CA ILE A 271 9.64 -11.76 9.59
C ILE A 271 9.45 -12.83 10.66
N THR A 272 9.99 -12.57 11.85
CA THR A 272 9.93 -13.47 13.00
C THR A 272 9.15 -12.88 14.17
N ALA A 273 8.69 -13.74 15.08
CA ALA A 273 8.07 -13.35 16.35
C ALA A 273 9.03 -12.69 17.35
#